data_AF-A0A4P5WN98-F1
#
_entry.id   AF-A0A4P5WN98-F1
#
_cell.length_a   1.000
_cell.length_b   1.000
_cell.length_c   1.000
_cell.angle_alpha   90.00
_cell.angle_beta   90.00
_cell.angle_gamma   90.00
#
_symmetry.space_group_name_H-M   'P 1'
#
loop_
_entity.id
_entity.type
_entity.pdbx_description
1 polymer ?
#
loop_
_entity_poly.entity_id
_entity_poly.type
_entity_poly.pdbx_seq_one_letter_code
_entity_poly.pdbx_strand_id
1 'polypeptide(L)'
;MRAIPRRLQPPSGVKLLPPEEILKNRSHDIILDANGAFTGRMYSITSEGLLPARGMSVRLLTDGGMAAQTTTDDTGLFTVTGLPQQADVGGIFASGPAGIVVYGVRMVPASPEFPADREIDVESAVVQVVDSPLAQQLIRGGIGTRDLRFNGPVTVEDNKFPYGEGPIATSIGHDSVQIAADGKVYGQVNLLDERTGRLREVLSMRVYFLHDGVEIGSARVAPNGAFSVPGLQPGIHALVGVGRDGVFAIGVEVLPFKAAAMNAANGFVPVRLMLTTEIAVAPVGAANINSENFGEFFDPAIAALAEPMGPAAAAAAAAPAAPGAAGVGGAGGGSGGGGGLLGPLLIGGAIGGIGGAIIAEGDPATPSK
;
A
#
# COMPACT_ATOMS: atom_id res chain seq x y z
N MET A 1 -47.12 4.12 -12.78
CA MET A 1 -46.21 3.82 -11.66
C MET A 1 -44.97 3.15 -12.22
N ARG A 2 -43.76 3.72 -12.04
CA ARG A 2 -42.51 3.02 -12.38
C ARG A 2 -42.22 2.02 -11.26
N ALA A 3 -41.88 0.78 -11.61
CA ALA A 3 -41.50 -0.22 -10.62
C ALA A 3 -40.22 0.23 -9.91
N ILE A 4 -40.23 0.22 -8.58
CA ILE A 4 -39.00 0.36 -7.79
C ILE A 4 -38.13 -0.86 -8.14
N PRO A 5 -36.88 -0.69 -8.60
CA PRO A 5 -36.01 -1.82 -8.86
C PRO A 5 -35.85 -2.61 -7.56
N ARG A 6 -36.15 -3.92 -7.58
CA ARG A 6 -35.83 -4.79 -6.46
C ARG A 6 -34.35 -4.61 -6.17
N ARG A 7 -33.98 -4.41 -4.89
CA ARG A 7 -32.59 -4.57 -4.47
C ARG A 7 -32.10 -5.90 -5.04
N LEU A 8 -30.99 -5.90 -5.76
CA LEU A 8 -30.29 -7.15 -6.03
C LEU A 8 -29.91 -7.71 -4.66
N GLN A 9 -30.63 -8.74 -4.26
CA GLN A 9 -30.30 -9.50 -3.07
C GLN A 9 -28.97 -10.21 -3.39
N PRO A 10 -27.96 -10.17 -2.50
CA PRO A 10 -26.69 -10.82 -2.77
C PRO A 10 -26.93 -12.32 -3.04
N PRO A 11 -26.09 -12.98 -3.85
CA PRO A 11 -26.29 -14.37 -4.25
C PRO A 11 -26.59 -15.29 -3.06
N SER A 12 -27.49 -16.27 -3.25
CA SER A 12 -27.84 -17.24 -2.21
C SER A 12 -26.59 -17.95 -1.69
N GLY A 13 -26.30 -17.79 -0.39
CA GLY A 13 -25.09 -18.31 0.27
C GLY A 13 -24.14 -17.23 0.77
N VAL A 14 -24.37 -15.95 0.44
CA VAL A 14 -23.56 -14.83 0.94
C VAL A 14 -24.08 -14.36 2.31
N LYS A 15 -23.26 -14.48 3.36
CA LYS A 15 -23.59 -14.04 4.73
C LYS A 15 -23.39 -12.53 4.86
N LEU A 16 -24.50 -11.79 5.01
CA LEU A 16 -24.46 -10.42 5.55
C LEU A 16 -24.13 -10.48 7.05
N LEU A 17 -23.23 -9.62 7.52
CA LEU A 17 -22.85 -9.54 8.93
C LEU A 17 -23.58 -8.39 9.64
N PRO A 18 -23.91 -8.53 10.93
CA PRO A 18 -24.34 -7.40 11.74
C PRO A 18 -23.12 -6.50 12.09
N PRO A 19 -23.34 -5.22 12.43
CA PRO A 19 -22.27 -4.25 12.71
C PRO A 19 -21.19 -4.70 13.70
N GLU A 20 -21.57 -5.47 14.72
CA GLU A 20 -20.69 -5.98 15.77
C GLU A 20 -19.76 -7.13 15.33
N GLU A 21 -20.05 -7.79 14.20
CA GLU A 21 -19.16 -8.80 13.59
C GLU A 21 -18.16 -8.17 12.58
N ILE A 22 -18.25 -6.86 12.31
CA ILE A 22 -17.33 -6.16 11.42
C ILE A 22 -16.05 -5.76 12.16
N LEU A 23 -14.90 -6.20 11.63
CA LEU A 23 -13.60 -5.78 12.13
C LEU A 23 -13.32 -4.32 11.74
N LYS A 24 -12.77 -3.55 12.68
CA LYS A 24 -12.65 -2.08 12.59
C LYS A 24 -11.30 -1.53 13.09
N ASN A 25 -10.27 -2.37 13.12
CA ASN A 25 -8.92 -2.09 13.66
C ASN A 25 -8.11 -0.95 13.00
N ARG A 26 -8.46 -0.47 11.79
CA ARG A 26 -7.73 0.59 11.07
C ARG A 26 -8.65 1.55 10.31
N SER A 27 -8.57 2.83 10.65
CA SER A 27 -9.10 3.93 9.83
C SER A 27 -8.32 4.08 8.52
N HIS A 28 -9.04 4.42 7.45
CA HIS A 28 -8.50 4.78 6.15
C HIS A 28 -8.88 6.23 5.81
N ASP A 29 -9.03 7.06 6.85
CA ASP A 29 -9.42 8.47 6.73
C ASP A 29 -8.21 9.35 6.35
N ILE A 30 -8.39 10.15 5.31
CA ILE A 30 -7.56 11.31 4.95
C ILE A 30 -8.26 12.55 5.46
N ILE A 31 -7.56 13.39 6.20
CA ILE A 31 -8.10 14.68 6.65
C ILE A 31 -7.77 15.76 5.60
N LEU A 32 -8.81 16.42 5.10
CA LEU A 32 -8.68 17.52 4.16
C LEU A 32 -8.53 18.85 4.90
N ASP A 33 -7.57 19.66 4.47
CA ASP A 33 -7.33 21.00 5.02
C ASP A 33 -8.42 22.02 4.62
N ALA A 34 -8.21 23.28 5.04
CA ALA A 34 -9.09 24.41 4.73
C ALA A 34 -9.21 24.75 3.22
N ASN A 35 -8.41 24.13 2.35
CA ASN A 35 -8.40 24.28 0.89
C ASN A 35 -8.81 22.99 0.14
N GLY A 36 -9.22 21.94 0.88
CA GLY A 36 -9.48 20.62 0.28
C GLY A 36 -8.19 19.93 -0.18
N ALA A 37 -7.09 20.11 0.54
CA ALA A 37 -5.78 19.56 0.25
C ALA A 37 -5.35 18.50 1.26
N PHE A 38 -4.47 17.61 0.81
CA PHE A 38 -3.73 16.65 1.63
C PHE A 38 -2.38 16.32 0.97
N THR A 39 -1.42 15.84 1.77
CA THR A 39 -0.08 15.45 1.28
C THR A 39 0.15 13.96 1.47
N GLY A 40 0.81 13.33 0.50
CA GLY A 40 1.18 11.92 0.59
C GLY A 40 2.58 11.62 0.07
N ARG A 41 3.06 10.42 0.36
CA ARG A 41 4.34 9.87 -0.10
C ARG A 41 4.17 8.46 -0.66
N MET A 42 4.86 8.17 -1.75
CA MET A 42 4.96 6.84 -2.34
C MET A 42 6.41 6.37 -2.41
N TYR A 43 6.64 5.10 -2.14
CA TYR A 43 7.97 4.48 -2.17
C TYR A 43 7.93 3.05 -2.70
N SER A 44 9.05 2.60 -3.26
CA SER A 44 9.31 1.18 -3.51
C SER A 44 10.06 0.59 -2.33
N ILE A 45 9.62 -0.58 -1.87
CA ILE A 45 10.40 -1.39 -0.93
C ILE A 45 11.47 -2.13 -1.74
N THR A 46 12.71 -2.14 -1.27
CA THR A 46 13.84 -2.89 -1.86
C THR A 46 14.66 -3.56 -0.76
N SER A 47 15.53 -4.52 -1.11
CA SER A 47 16.44 -5.17 -0.15
C SER A 47 17.46 -4.21 0.49
N GLU A 48 17.64 -3.01 -0.07
CA GLU A 48 18.53 -1.96 0.45
C GLU A 48 17.77 -0.92 1.31
N GLY A 49 16.43 -0.97 1.34
CA GLY A 49 15.56 -0.04 2.05
C GLY A 49 14.46 0.56 1.16
N LEU A 50 13.89 1.68 1.61
CA LEU A 50 12.82 2.37 0.90
C LEU A 50 13.40 3.36 -0.11
N LEU A 51 12.99 3.27 -1.38
CA LEU A 51 13.36 4.21 -2.43
C LEU A 51 12.16 5.08 -2.82
N PRO A 52 12.33 6.41 -3.02
CA PRO A 52 11.29 7.27 -3.56
C PRO A 52 10.66 6.76 -4.86
N ALA A 53 9.33 6.61 -4.88
CA ALA A 53 8.60 6.30 -6.10
C ALA A 53 8.34 7.60 -6.87
N ARG A 54 9.37 8.12 -7.54
CA ARG A 54 9.34 9.39 -8.31
C ARG A 54 8.59 9.27 -9.63
N GLY A 55 7.98 10.35 -10.10
CA GLY A 55 7.34 10.41 -11.43
C GLY A 55 6.08 9.54 -11.57
N MET A 56 5.44 9.18 -10.47
CA MET A 56 4.18 8.43 -10.44
C MET A 56 3.02 9.40 -10.69
N SER A 57 2.21 9.14 -11.72
CA SER A 57 0.95 9.86 -11.94
C SER A 57 -0.05 9.42 -10.86
N VAL A 58 -0.26 10.23 -9.84
CA VAL A 58 -1.26 9.99 -8.79
C VAL A 58 -2.60 10.56 -9.22
N ARG A 59 -3.64 9.74 -9.19
CA ARG A 59 -5.02 10.08 -9.51
C ARG A 59 -5.89 9.76 -8.30
N LEU A 60 -6.74 10.71 -7.92
CA LEU A 60 -7.77 10.50 -6.92
C LEU A 60 -9.10 10.27 -7.63
N LEU A 61 -9.79 9.21 -7.25
CA LEU A 61 -10.97 8.71 -7.94
C LEU A 61 -12.19 8.80 -7.02
N THR A 62 -13.24 9.47 -7.48
CA THR A 62 -14.54 9.58 -6.79
C THR A 62 -15.68 9.51 -7.81
N ASP A 63 -16.86 9.02 -7.42
CA ASP A 63 -18.07 8.90 -8.26
C ASP A 63 -17.84 8.24 -9.65
N GLY A 64 -16.84 7.34 -9.73
CA GLY A 64 -16.48 6.64 -10.98
C GLY A 64 -15.64 7.45 -11.97
N GLY A 65 -15.24 8.67 -11.59
CA GLY A 65 -14.38 9.55 -12.37
C GLY A 65 -13.09 9.92 -11.63
N MET A 66 -12.36 10.90 -12.18
CA MET A 66 -11.14 11.44 -11.60
C MET A 66 -11.42 12.79 -10.94
N ALA A 67 -11.32 12.85 -9.62
CA ALA A 67 -11.52 14.06 -8.83
C ALA A 67 -10.30 15.01 -8.90
N ALA A 68 -9.10 14.43 -8.89
CA ALA A 68 -7.85 15.18 -8.97
C ALA A 68 -6.72 14.33 -9.57
N GLN A 69 -5.69 15.00 -10.09
CA GLN A 69 -4.46 14.37 -10.58
C GLN A 69 -3.24 15.21 -10.16
N THR A 70 -2.16 14.54 -9.82
CA THR A 70 -0.86 15.12 -9.48
C THR A 70 0.26 14.12 -9.84
N THR A 71 1.52 14.47 -9.60
CA THR A 71 2.67 13.60 -9.88
C THR A 71 3.63 13.62 -8.70
N THR A 72 4.24 12.49 -8.36
CA THR A 72 5.27 12.46 -7.30
C THR A 72 6.57 13.10 -7.74
N ASP A 73 7.19 13.86 -6.84
CA ASP A 73 8.50 14.48 -7.03
C ASP A 73 9.66 13.48 -6.83
N ASP A 74 10.91 13.96 -6.89
CA ASP A 74 12.12 13.16 -6.69
C ASP A 74 12.25 12.53 -5.29
N THR A 75 11.48 13.02 -4.31
CA THR A 75 11.38 12.45 -2.94
C THR A 75 10.20 11.49 -2.78
N GLY A 76 9.40 11.28 -3.84
CA GLY A 76 8.19 10.47 -3.82
C GLY A 76 7.01 11.18 -3.16
N LEU A 77 7.13 12.47 -2.83
CA LEU A 77 6.05 13.28 -2.26
C LEU A 77 5.10 13.75 -3.36
N PHE A 78 3.82 13.87 -3.00
CA PHE A 78 2.78 14.49 -3.82
C PHE A 78 1.81 15.27 -2.95
N THR A 79 1.21 16.32 -3.52
CA THR A 79 0.13 17.08 -2.88
C THR A 79 -1.08 17.07 -3.82
N VAL A 80 -2.26 16.85 -3.25
CA VAL A 80 -3.55 17.04 -3.89
C VAL A 80 -4.20 18.28 -3.30
N THR A 81 -4.89 19.08 -4.10
CA THR A 81 -5.54 20.33 -3.68
C THR A 81 -6.90 20.51 -4.36
N GLY A 82 -7.76 21.38 -3.80
CA GLY A 82 -9.01 21.78 -4.44
C GLY A 82 -10.13 20.73 -4.40
N LEU A 83 -10.04 19.75 -3.50
CA LEU A 83 -11.10 18.76 -3.31
C LEU A 83 -12.34 19.36 -2.63
N PRO A 84 -13.54 18.79 -2.87
CA PRO A 84 -14.74 19.18 -2.13
C PRO A 84 -14.56 18.96 -0.62
N GLN A 85 -14.92 19.96 0.20
CA GLN A 85 -14.87 19.85 1.67
C GLN A 85 -16.08 19.11 2.27
N GLN A 86 -16.42 17.98 1.67
CA GLN A 86 -17.45 17.07 2.12
C GLN A 86 -16.80 15.71 2.40
N ALA A 87 -17.37 14.93 3.31
CA ALA A 87 -16.89 13.58 3.52
C ALA A 87 -17.27 12.70 2.33
N ASP A 88 -16.30 12.04 1.72
CA ASP A 88 -16.43 11.28 0.49
C ASP A 88 -15.59 10.00 0.53
N VAL A 89 -15.91 9.00 -0.28
CA VAL A 89 -15.25 7.69 -0.33
C VAL A 89 -14.76 7.42 -1.73
N GLY A 90 -13.44 7.40 -1.88
CA GLY A 90 -12.78 7.28 -3.17
C GLY A 90 -11.67 6.25 -3.18
N GLY A 91 -10.84 6.33 -4.21
CA GLY A 91 -9.61 5.57 -4.33
C GLY A 91 -8.43 6.45 -4.68
N ILE A 92 -7.27 6.15 -4.10
CA ILE A 92 -6.00 6.59 -4.66
C ILE A 92 -5.57 5.53 -5.66
N PHE A 93 -5.29 5.97 -6.89
CA PHE A 93 -4.69 5.17 -7.94
C PHE A 93 -3.42 5.87 -8.42
N ALA A 94 -2.27 5.21 -8.40
CA ALA A 94 -1.08 5.76 -9.05
C ALA A 94 -0.33 4.72 -9.89
N SER A 95 0.30 5.23 -10.93
CA SER A 95 0.98 4.45 -11.96
C SER A 95 2.18 5.24 -12.48
N GLY A 96 3.33 4.60 -12.64
CA GLY A 96 4.53 5.22 -13.19
C GLY A 96 5.74 4.29 -13.22
N PRO A 97 6.97 4.83 -13.32
CA PRO A 97 8.19 4.04 -13.49
C PRO A 97 8.49 3.03 -12.37
N ALA A 98 7.98 3.27 -11.16
CA ALA A 98 8.17 2.37 -10.03
C ALA A 98 7.18 1.18 -10.00
N GLY A 99 6.08 1.26 -10.77
CA GLY A 99 5.01 0.26 -10.83
C GLY A 99 3.62 0.87 -10.62
N ILE A 100 2.79 0.23 -9.80
CA ILE A 100 1.41 0.68 -9.52
C ILE A 100 1.08 0.69 -8.02
N VAL A 101 0.06 1.45 -7.64
CA VAL A 101 -0.59 1.35 -6.33
C VAL A 101 -2.07 1.71 -6.45
N VAL A 102 -2.94 0.98 -5.75
CA VAL A 102 -4.38 1.30 -5.69
C VAL A 102 -5.00 0.86 -4.37
N TYR A 103 -5.71 1.74 -3.68
CA TYR A 103 -6.46 1.43 -2.46
C TYR A 103 -7.53 2.48 -2.17
N GLY A 104 -8.56 2.05 -1.44
CA GLY A 104 -9.69 2.88 -1.03
C GLY A 104 -9.31 3.81 0.11
N VAL A 105 -9.92 4.99 0.12
CA VAL A 105 -9.74 6.00 1.17
C VAL A 105 -11.06 6.69 1.45
N ARG A 106 -11.23 7.18 2.67
CA ARG A 106 -12.32 8.07 3.04
C ARG A 106 -11.74 9.45 3.28
N MET A 107 -12.23 10.46 2.57
CA MET A 107 -11.84 11.84 2.81
C MET A 107 -12.80 12.45 3.83
N VAL A 108 -12.26 13.24 4.75
CA VAL A 108 -13.04 13.88 5.82
C VAL A 108 -12.52 15.31 6.00
N PRO A 109 -13.38 16.35 6.08
CA PRO A 109 -12.92 17.70 6.37
C PRO A 109 -12.32 17.79 7.78
N ALA A 110 -11.28 18.63 7.94
CA ALA A 110 -10.68 18.91 9.24
C ALA A 110 -11.69 19.36 10.30
N SER A 111 -11.49 18.91 11.53
CA SER A 111 -12.30 19.26 12.70
C SER A 111 -11.42 19.54 13.92
N PRO A 112 -11.97 20.09 15.03
CA PRO A 112 -11.22 20.22 16.28
C PRO A 112 -10.76 18.88 16.89
N GLU A 113 -11.44 17.78 16.53
CA GLU A 113 -11.06 16.42 16.95
C GLU A 113 -9.97 15.84 16.03
N PHE A 114 -10.02 16.20 14.73
CA PHE A 114 -9.14 15.70 13.68
C PHE A 114 -8.59 16.88 12.85
N PRO A 115 -7.56 17.59 13.33
CA PRO A 115 -6.94 18.69 12.60
C PRO A 115 -6.17 18.21 11.36
N ALA A 116 -6.07 19.08 10.36
CA ALA A 116 -5.17 18.95 9.21
C ALA A 116 -3.81 19.59 9.53
N ASP A 117 -3.12 19.06 10.55
CA ASP A 117 -1.80 19.52 11.02
C ASP A 117 -0.68 18.52 10.70
N ARG A 118 -0.97 17.46 9.95
CA ARG A 118 -0.01 16.44 9.51
C ARG A 118 0.82 16.94 8.34
N GLU A 119 2.09 16.55 8.33
CA GLU A 119 2.98 16.74 7.19
C GLU A 119 2.71 15.70 6.08
N ILE A 120 2.25 14.50 6.46
CA ILE A 120 1.95 13.39 5.55
C ILE A 120 0.69 12.64 6.04
N ASP A 121 -0.38 12.73 5.26
CA ASP A 121 -1.68 12.08 5.51
C ASP A 121 -1.74 10.64 4.96
N VAL A 122 -0.86 10.35 4.01
CA VAL A 122 -0.85 9.12 3.23
C VAL A 122 0.59 8.66 2.97
N GLU A 123 0.94 7.46 3.42
CA GLU A 123 2.15 6.76 3.00
C GLU A 123 1.78 5.41 2.40
N SER A 124 2.39 5.04 1.27
CA SER A 124 2.09 3.75 0.64
C SER A 124 3.27 3.19 -0.17
N ALA A 125 3.48 1.88 -0.01
CA ALA A 125 4.39 1.11 -0.84
C ALA A 125 3.77 0.76 -2.19
N VAL A 126 4.49 1.00 -3.28
CA VAL A 126 4.05 0.59 -4.63
C VAL A 126 4.28 -0.91 -4.85
N VAL A 127 3.38 -1.53 -5.60
CA VAL A 127 3.64 -2.80 -6.27
C VAL A 127 4.75 -2.57 -7.28
N GLN A 128 5.83 -3.35 -7.20
CA GLN A 128 6.97 -3.21 -8.08
C GLN A 128 6.59 -3.41 -9.56
N VAL A 129 7.35 -2.80 -10.47
CA VAL A 129 7.08 -2.86 -11.91
C VAL A 129 7.05 -4.30 -12.47
N VAL A 130 7.78 -5.24 -11.87
CA VAL A 130 7.81 -6.67 -12.27
C VAL A 130 6.47 -7.38 -12.02
N ASP A 131 5.82 -7.11 -10.88
CA ASP A 131 4.53 -7.69 -10.51
C ASP A 131 3.34 -6.93 -11.12
N SER A 132 3.57 -5.67 -11.54
CA SER A 132 2.53 -4.77 -12.03
C SER A 132 1.68 -5.34 -13.18
N PRO A 133 2.22 -6.01 -14.23
CA PRO A 133 1.40 -6.60 -15.28
C PRO A 133 0.44 -7.68 -14.79
N LEU A 134 0.88 -8.58 -13.90
CA LEU A 134 0.03 -9.63 -13.34
C LEU A 134 -1.01 -9.02 -12.37
N ALA A 135 -0.63 -8.04 -11.56
CA ALA A 135 -1.57 -7.28 -10.74
C ALA A 135 -2.67 -6.62 -11.59
N GLN A 136 -2.31 -5.94 -12.69
CA GLN A 136 -3.25 -5.36 -13.63
C GLN A 136 -4.19 -6.40 -14.26
N GLN A 137 -3.65 -7.55 -14.68
CA GLN A 137 -4.43 -8.65 -15.25
C GLN A 137 -5.43 -9.21 -14.25
N LEU A 138 -5.01 -9.45 -13.00
CA LEU A 138 -5.88 -9.95 -11.93
C LEU A 138 -7.00 -8.95 -11.65
N ILE A 139 -6.68 -7.68 -11.44
CA ILE A 139 -7.67 -6.63 -11.15
C ILE A 139 -8.68 -6.52 -12.30
N ARG A 140 -8.22 -6.40 -13.55
CA ARG A 140 -9.08 -6.33 -14.74
C ARG A 140 -9.97 -7.56 -14.90
N GLY A 141 -9.46 -8.75 -14.56
CA GLY A 141 -10.18 -10.01 -14.72
C GLY A 141 -11.22 -10.31 -13.64
N GLY A 142 -11.06 -9.77 -12.42
CA GLY A 142 -11.93 -10.08 -11.28
C GLY A 142 -12.87 -8.96 -10.82
N ILE A 143 -12.66 -7.73 -11.29
CA ILE A 143 -13.50 -6.57 -10.91
C ILE A 143 -14.92 -6.65 -11.50
N GLY A 144 -15.90 -6.20 -10.73
CA GLY A 144 -17.31 -6.10 -11.16
C GLY A 144 -17.66 -4.78 -11.84
N THR A 145 -18.94 -4.62 -12.20
CA THR A 145 -19.54 -3.34 -12.64
C THR A 145 -20.24 -2.56 -11.52
N ARG A 146 -20.47 -3.20 -10.37
CA ARG A 146 -21.11 -2.62 -9.18
C ARG A 146 -20.91 -3.51 -7.96
N ASP A 147 -21.07 -2.92 -6.78
CA ASP A 147 -21.09 -3.63 -5.51
C ASP A 147 -22.35 -4.50 -5.35
N LEU A 148 -22.21 -5.65 -4.69
CA LEU A 148 -23.31 -6.61 -4.48
C LEU A 148 -24.30 -6.20 -3.38
N ARG A 149 -23.93 -5.28 -2.48
CA ARG A 149 -24.73 -4.78 -1.34
C ARG A 149 -25.53 -3.54 -1.72
N PHE A 150 -24.88 -2.59 -2.40
CA PHE A 150 -25.41 -1.23 -2.58
C PHE A 150 -26.11 -1.07 -3.92
N ASN A 151 -27.43 -1.25 -3.90
CA ASN A 151 -28.32 -1.08 -5.05
C ASN A 151 -29.46 -0.07 -4.76
N GLY A 152 -29.21 0.91 -3.88
CA GLY A 152 -30.22 1.88 -3.44
C GLY A 152 -29.73 2.88 -2.38
N PRO A 153 -30.59 3.83 -1.96
CA PRO A 153 -30.23 4.91 -1.05
C PRO A 153 -29.83 4.40 0.35
N VAL A 154 -29.11 5.25 1.08
CA VAL A 154 -28.71 5.03 2.47
C VAL A 154 -29.95 4.87 3.36
N THR A 155 -29.88 3.92 4.29
CA THR A 155 -30.94 3.59 5.24
C THR A 155 -30.47 3.75 6.69
N VAL A 156 -31.42 3.76 7.63
CA VAL A 156 -31.10 3.80 9.07
C VAL A 156 -30.30 2.59 9.56
N GLU A 157 -30.36 1.46 8.85
CA GLU A 157 -29.55 0.27 9.15
C GLU A 157 -28.09 0.45 8.71
N ASP A 158 -27.85 1.08 7.55
CA ASP A 158 -26.50 1.39 7.08
C ASP A 158 -25.74 2.29 8.08
N ASN A 159 -26.46 3.18 8.78
CA ASN A 159 -25.89 4.07 9.81
C ASN A 159 -25.44 3.36 11.09
N LYS A 160 -25.79 2.09 11.30
CA LYS A 160 -25.37 1.33 12.50
C LYS A 160 -23.95 0.76 12.37
N PHE A 161 -23.43 0.66 11.15
CA PHE A 161 -22.10 0.10 10.89
C PHE A 161 -20.98 1.02 11.38
N PRO A 162 -19.85 0.48 11.87
CA PRO A 162 -18.77 1.28 12.44
C PRO A 162 -18.00 2.05 11.36
N TYR A 163 -17.32 3.13 11.77
CA TYR A 163 -16.15 3.63 11.03
C TYR A 163 -14.91 2.82 11.45
N GLY A 164 -13.80 2.95 10.72
CA GLY A 164 -12.52 2.42 11.18
C GLY A 164 -12.02 3.16 12.43
N GLU A 165 -11.41 2.41 13.35
CA GLU A 165 -10.80 2.90 14.59
C GLU A 165 -9.27 2.93 14.46
N GLY A 166 -8.60 3.51 15.45
CA GLY A 166 -7.15 3.70 15.45
C GLY A 166 -6.73 5.10 14.98
N PRO A 167 -5.42 5.34 14.76
CA PRO A 167 -4.93 6.60 14.23
C PRO A 167 -5.55 6.89 12.87
N ILE A 168 -6.06 8.11 12.72
CA ILE A 168 -6.43 8.70 11.43
C ILE A 168 -5.16 9.06 10.66
N ALA A 169 -5.27 9.19 9.34
CA ALA A 169 -4.21 9.09 8.34
C ALA A 169 -3.78 7.63 8.10
N THR A 170 -3.62 7.29 6.82
CA THR A 170 -3.16 5.96 6.40
C THR A 170 -1.68 5.71 6.69
N SER A 171 -1.00 6.70 7.29
CA SER A 171 0.38 6.73 7.80
C SER A 171 0.67 5.71 8.92
N ILE A 172 0.40 4.42 8.66
CA ILE A 172 1.21 3.35 9.24
C ILE A 172 2.45 3.28 8.38
N GLY A 173 3.52 3.88 8.89
CA GLY A 173 4.84 3.69 8.30
C GLY A 173 5.17 2.20 8.28
N HIS A 174 5.34 1.70 7.05
CA HIS A 174 5.77 0.35 6.68
C HIS A 174 4.66 -0.72 6.73
N ASP A 175 4.24 -1.17 5.53
CA ASP A 175 3.48 -2.41 5.31
C ASP A 175 4.37 -3.65 5.48
N SER A 176 5.20 -3.65 6.54
CA SER A 176 6.01 -4.79 6.95
C SER A 176 5.17 -5.70 7.83
N VAL A 177 4.78 -6.87 7.32
CA VAL A 177 3.98 -7.85 8.05
C VAL A 177 4.85 -9.03 8.48
N GLN A 178 4.67 -9.49 9.72
CA GLN A 178 5.43 -10.63 10.22
C GLN A 178 4.69 -11.95 9.95
N ILE A 179 5.41 -12.98 9.49
CA ILE A 179 4.92 -14.36 9.52
C ILE A 179 4.68 -14.76 10.97
N ALA A 180 3.47 -15.19 11.30
CA ALA A 180 3.09 -15.64 12.63
C ALA A 180 3.70 -17.01 12.98
N ALA A 181 3.64 -17.38 14.26
CA ALA A 181 4.21 -18.63 14.77
C ALA A 181 3.62 -19.91 14.13
N ASP A 182 2.45 -19.82 13.49
CA ASP A 182 1.80 -20.91 12.76
C ASP A 182 2.16 -20.95 11.26
N GLY A 183 3.13 -20.13 10.82
CA GLY A 183 3.60 -20.09 9.43
C GLY A 183 2.67 -19.36 8.46
N LYS A 184 1.78 -18.50 8.96
CA LYS A 184 0.85 -17.70 8.14
C LYS A 184 1.12 -16.21 8.24
N VAL A 185 0.80 -15.50 7.17
CA VAL A 185 0.59 -14.05 7.19
C VAL A 185 -0.90 -13.79 7.38
N TYR A 186 -1.23 -12.85 8.26
CA TYR A 186 -2.60 -12.42 8.56
C TYR A 186 -2.86 -11.02 8.02
N GLY A 187 -4.10 -10.77 7.61
CA GLY A 187 -4.51 -9.46 7.12
C GLY A 187 -6.01 -9.26 7.07
N GLN A 188 -6.41 -8.03 6.86
CA GLN A 188 -7.79 -7.56 6.87
C GLN A 188 -8.07 -6.60 5.72
N VAL A 189 -9.26 -6.73 5.14
CA VAL A 189 -9.82 -5.86 4.11
C VAL A 189 -10.88 -4.97 4.75
N ASN A 190 -10.62 -3.66 4.78
CA ASN A 190 -11.50 -2.65 5.38
C ASN A 190 -12.39 -2.02 4.32
N LEU A 191 -13.37 -2.81 3.89
CA LEU A 191 -14.28 -2.48 2.80
C LEU A 191 -15.27 -1.37 3.22
N LEU A 192 -15.08 -0.18 2.63
CA LEU A 192 -15.88 1.02 2.85
C LEU A 192 -17.20 0.96 2.06
N ASP A 193 -18.30 1.38 2.66
CA ASP A 193 -19.54 1.73 1.94
C ASP A 193 -19.35 3.10 1.30
N GLU A 194 -19.31 3.13 -0.04
CA GLU A 194 -19.05 4.33 -0.83
C GLU A 194 -20.05 5.47 -0.54
N ARG A 195 -21.24 5.15 -0.02
CA ARG A 195 -22.29 6.14 0.29
C ARG A 195 -22.24 6.70 1.71
N THR A 196 -21.47 6.10 2.62
CA THR A 196 -21.48 6.44 4.05
C THR A 196 -20.11 6.49 4.71
N GLY A 197 -19.07 5.92 4.09
CA GLY A 197 -17.74 5.79 4.67
C GLY A 197 -17.60 4.74 5.78
N ARG A 198 -18.68 4.01 6.10
CA ARG A 198 -18.70 3.00 7.17
C ARG A 198 -18.15 1.67 6.66
N LEU A 199 -17.53 0.90 7.55
CA LEU A 199 -17.01 -0.43 7.26
C LEU A 199 -18.14 -1.44 7.12
N ARG A 200 -18.02 -2.30 6.11
CA ARG A 200 -19.05 -3.26 5.71
C ARG A 200 -18.48 -4.61 5.33
N GLU A 201 -19.34 -5.61 5.43
CA GLU A 201 -19.06 -7.01 5.15
C GLU A 201 -18.50 -7.24 3.74
N VAL A 202 -17.48 -8.10 3.63
CA VAL A 202 -16.88 -8.50 2.34
C VAL A 202 -17.66 -9.68 1.77
N LEU A 203 -18.18 -9.56 0.55
CA LEU A 203 -19.06 -10.56 -0.05
C LEU A 203 -18.34 -11.43 -1.09
N SER A 204 -17.36 -10.84 -1.78
CA SER A 204 -16.72 -11.41 -2.94
C SER A 204 -15.35 -10.76 -3.16
N MET A 205 -14.34 -11.18 -2.39
CA MET A 205 -12.94 -10.80 -2.62
C MET A 205 -11.97 -11.96 -2.39
N ARG A 206 -10.88 -11.95 -3.16
CA ARG A 206 -9.71 -12.80 -2.97
C ARG A 206 -8.46 -11.92 -2.96
N VAL A 207 -7.54 -12.22 -2.07
CA VAL A 207 -6.19 -11.63 -2.07
C VAL A 207 -5.20 -12.58 -2.73
N TYR A 208 -4.22 -12.00 -3.41
CA TYR A 208 -3.12 -12.65 -4.09
C TYR A 208 -1.81 -12.01 -3.63
N PHE A 209 -0.82 -12.82 -3.32
CA PHE A 209 0.57 -12.41 -3.14
C PHE A 209 1.34 -12.76 -4.41
N LEU A 210 1.98 -11.77 -5.00
CA LEU A 210 2.82 -11.92 -6.18
C LEU A 210 4.28 -11.61 -5.83
N HIS A 211 5.18 -12.28 -6.53
CA HIS A 211 6.62 -12.06 -6.47
C HIS A 211 7.22 -12.43 -7.84
N ASP A 212 8.14 -11.63 -8.36
CA ASP A 212 8.76 -11.84 -9.68
C ASP A 212 7.76 -12.14 -10.82
N GLY A 213 6.57 -11.53 -10.77
CA GLY A 213 5.53 -11.68 -11.79
C GLY A 213 4.73 -12.99 -11.72
N VAL A 214 4.82 -13.76 -10.62
CA VAL A 214 4.04 -15.00 -10.41
C VAL A 214 3.20 -14.97 -9.12
N GLU A 215 2.05 -15.65 -9.11
CA GLU A 215 1.27 -15.89 -7.89
C GLU A 215 2.02 -16.89 -6.99
N ILE A 216 2.42 -16.46 -5.79
CA ILE A 216 3.06 -17.33 -4.79
C ILE A 216 2.09 -17.78 -3.68
N GLY A 217 0.92 -17.16 -3.58
CA GLY A 217 -0.13 -17.56 -2.65
C GLY A 217 -1.39 -16.73 -2.79
N SER A 218 -2.54 -17.29 -2.42
CA SER A 218 -3.81 -16.55 -2.39
C SER A 218 -4.78 -17.06 -1.33
N ALA A 219 -5.67 -16.20 -0.87
CA ALA A 219 -6.72 -16.53 0.09
C ALA A 219 -8.04 -15.85 -0.24
N ARG A 220 -9.16 -16.51 0.07
CA ARG A 220 -10.47 -15.84 0.11
C ARG A 220 -10.53 -14.95 1.34
N VAL A 221 -11.09 -13.77 1.19
CA VAL A 221 -11.42 -12.88 2.30
C VAL A 221 -12.72 -13.36 2.95
N ALA A 222 -12.73 -13.48 4.27
CA ALA A 222 -13.93 -13.83 5.05
C ALA A 222 -14.88 -12.63 5.14
N PRO A 223 -16.19 -12.83 5.44
CA PRO A 223 -17.15 -11.73 5.43
C PRO A 223 -16.88 -10.59 6.41
N ASN A 224 -16.08 -10.82 7.45
CA ASN A 224 -15.64 -9.80 8.42
C ASN A 224 -14.38 -9.03 7.97
N GLY A 225 -13.87 -9.30 6.77
CA GLY A 225 -12.66 -8.69 6.22
C GLY A 225 -11.37 -9.51 6.43
N ALA A 226 -11.36 -10.50 7.31
CA ALA A 226 -10.13 -11.23 7.64
C ALA A 226 -9.68 -12.21 6.52
N PHE A 227 -8.37 -12.35 6.34
CA PHE A 227 -7.75 -13.39 5.54
C PHE A 227 -6.47 -13.93 6.21
N SER A 228 -6.02 -15.12 5.79
CA SER A 228 -4.69 -15.63 6.14
C SER A 228 -4.11 -16.43 4.98
N VAL A 229 -2.80 -16.27 4.73
CA VAL A 229 -2.08 -16.99 3.68
C VAL A 229 -0.94 -17.80 4.31
N PRO A 230 -0.95 -19.13 4.20
CA PRO A 230 0.13 -19.98 4.70
C PRO A 230 1.31 -20.03 3.72
N GLY A 231 2.53 -20.25 4.24
CA GLY A 231 3.67 -20.68 3.43
C GLY A 231 4.34 -19.60 2.57
N LEU A 232 3.98 -18.33 2.74
CA LEU A 232 4.70 -17.21 2.14
C LEU A 232 6.14 -17.17 2.65
N GLN A 233 7.08 -16.90 1.74
CA GLN A 233 8.48 -16.69 2.11
C GLN A 233 8.72 -15.24 2.53
N PRO A 234 9.68 -14.98 3.44
CA PRO A 234 10.13 -13.63 3.72
C PRO A 234 10.66 -12.95 2.44
N GLY A 235 10.35 -11.66 2.27
CA GLY A 235 10.71 -10.90 1.07
C GLY A 235 9.72 -9.78 0.77
N ILE A 236 9.89 -9.16 -0.38
CA ILE A 236 9.02 -8.07 -0.87
C ILE A 236 8.04 -8.66 -1.86
N HIS A 237 6.76 -8.37 -1.68
CA HIS A 237 5.67 -8.96 -2.44
C HIS A 237 4.67 -7.90 -2.86
N ALA A 238 4.01 -8.10 -3.99
CA ALA A 238 2.79 -7.38 -4.31
C ALA A 238 1.61 -8.05 -3.60
N LEU A 239 0.84 -7.31 -2.82
CA LEU A 239 -0.45 -7.75 -2.32
C LEU A 239 -1.56 -7.16 -3.18
N VAL A 240 -2.32 -8.01 -3.87
CA VAL A 240 -3.40 -7.63 -4.78
C VAL A 240 -4.72 -8.22 -4.31
N GLY A 241 -5.67 -7.36 -3.93
CA GLY A 241 -7.04 -7.75 -3.62
C GLY A 241 -7.96 -7.50 -4.80
N VAL A 242 -8.71 -8.53 -5.21
CA VAL A 242 -9.66 -8.41 -6.33
C VAL A 242 -11.01 -9.01 -5.97
N GLY A 243 -12.07 -8.28 -6.29
CA GLY A 243 -13.43 -8.66 -5.96
C GLY A 243 -14.50 -7.90 -6.74
N ARG A 244 -15.75 -8.32 -6.55
CA ARG A 244 -16.92 -7.53 -7.00
C ARG A 244 -17.21 -6.34 -6.10
N ASP A 245 -16.72 -6.38 -4.87
CA ASP A 245 -16.92 -5.31 -3.88
C ASP A 245 -15.85 -4.22 -4.00
N GLY A 246 -14.81 -4.42 -4.83
CA GLY A 246 -13.71 -3.48 -5.01
C GLY A 246 -12.37 -4.16 -5.26
N VAL A 247 -11.31 -3.35 -5.33
CA VAL A 247 -9.95 -3.78 -5.68
C VAL A 247 -8.87 -2.98 -4.94
N PHE A 248 -7.71 -3.59 -4.70
CA PHE A 248 -6.51 -2.91 -4.22
C PHE A 248 -5.23 -3.60 -4.72
N ALA A 249 -4.12 -2.86 -4.75
CA ALA A 249 -2.78 -3.37 -4.97
C ALA A 249 -1.77 -2.48 -4.23
N ILE A 250 -0.99 -3.06 -3.32
CA ILE A 250 0.06 -2.39 -2.55
C ILE A 250 1.31 -3.27 -2.48
N GLY A 251 2.49 -2.67 -2.32
CA GLY A 251 3.70 -3.41 -1.95
C GLY A 251 3.65 -3.77 -0.46
N VAL A 252 4.15 -4.95 -0.09
CA VAL A 252 4.28 -5.36 1.32
C VAL A 252 5.63 -6.05 1.55
N GLU A 253 6.20 -5.88 2.74
CA GLU A 253 7.39 -6.64 3.15
C GLU A 253 6.96 -7.76 4.11
N VAL A 254 7.10 -9.02 3.70
CA VAL A 254 6.87 -10.16 4.58
C VAL A 254 8.16 -10.43 5.36
N LEU A 255 8.13 -10.18 6.66
CA LEU A 255 9.23 -10.42 7.59
C LEU A 255 9.19 -11.84 8.17
N PRO A 256 10.36 -12.46 8.44
CA PRO A 256 10.41 -13.78 9.07
C PRO A 256 9.83 -13.76 10.48
N PHE A 257 9.28 -14.89 10.91
CA PHE A 257 8.91 -15.09 12.31
C PHE A 257 10.13 -14.88 13.21
N LYS A 258 9.99 -13.99 14.19
CA LYS A 258 11.00 -13.68 15.20
C LYS A 258 10.32 -13.75 16.56
N ALA A 259 10.54 -14.85 17.27
CA ALA A 259 10.07 -14.99 18.63
C ALA A 259 10.57 -13.82 19.50
N ALA A 260 9.74 -13.34 20.43
CA ALA A 260 10.16 -12.37 21.42
C ALA A 260 11.27 -12.99 22.29
N ALA A 261 12.49 -12.48 22.16
CA ALA A 261 13.62 -12.98 22.91
C ALA A 261 13.53 -12.55 24.38
N MET A 262 13.04 -13.45 25.23
CA MET A 262 13.24 -13.34 26.69
C MET A 262 14.70 -13.64 27.02
N ASN A 263 15.47 -12.63 27.42
CA ASN A 263 16.76 -12.86 28.04
C ASN A 263 16.57 -13.35 29.49
N ALA A 264 17.25 -14.43 29.86
CA ALA A 264 17.26 -14.97 31.22
C ALA A 264 18.10 -14.14 32.23
N ALA A 265 18.49 -12.92 31.86
CA ALA A 265 19.24 -11.98 32.69
C ALA A 265 18.54 -10.62 32.67
N ASN A 266 18.37 -10.02 33.86
CA ASN A 266 17.57 -8.82 34.10
C ASN A 266 18.04 -7.58 33.31
N GLY A 267 17.61 -7.46 32.05
CA GLY A 267 17.91 -6.32 31.19
C GLY A 267 16.95 -6.27 30.01
N PHE A 268 16.13 -5.22 29.95
CA PHE A 268 15.33 -4.93 28.77
C PHE A 268 16.26 -4.55 27.61
N VAL A 269 16.42 -5.45 26.64
CA VAL A 269 16.95 -5.09 25.33
C VAL A 269 15.82 -4.38 24.58
N PRO A 270 16.00 -3.13 24.11
CA PRO A 270 15.03 -2.50 23.23
C PRO A 270 15.08 -3.18 21.87
N VAL A 271 14.29 -4.26 21.72
CA VAL A 271 13.86 -4.72 20.40
C VAL A 271 13.21 -3.52 19.72
N ARG A 272 13.62 -3.19 18.49
CA ARG A 272 12.92 -2.15 17.71
C ARG A 272 11.44 -2.54 17.66
N LEU A 273 10.60 -1.73 18.31
CA LEU A 273 9.15 -1.86 18.27
C LEU A 273 8.66 -1.40 16.90
N MET A 274 8.74 -2.31 15.93
CA MET A 274 8.14 -2.19 14.61
C MET A 274 7.44 -3.51 14.30
N LEU A 275 6.25 -3.53 13.71
CA LEU A 275 5.12 -2.59 13.72
C LEU A 275 3.98 -3.42 13.10
N THR A 276 2.74 -3.35 13.61
CA THR A 276 1.56 -4.04 13.05
C THR A 276 1.73 -5.51 12.60
N THR A 277 1.26 -6.47 13.42
CA THR A 277 1.27 -7.91 13.07
C THR A 277 0.29 -8.32 11.95
N GLU A 278 -0.44 -7.38 11.37
CA GLU A 278 -1.55 -7.62 10.44
C GLU A 278 -1.57 -6.53 9.37
N ILE A 279 -1.65 -6.94 8.09
CA ILE A 279 -1.91 -6.01 6.99
C ILE A 279 -3.36 -5.54 7.09
N ALA A 280 -3.63 -4.24 7.03
CA ALA A 280 -5.00 -3.74 6.93
C ALA A 280 -5.09 -2.71 5.79
N VAL A 281 -5.96 -2.96 4.81
CA VAL A 281 -6.08 -2.16 3.59
C VAL A 281 -7.54 -2.04 3.16
N ALA A 282 -7.96 -0.86 2.72
CA ALA A 282 -9.27 -0.65 2.13
C ALA A 282 -9.21 -0.87 0.60
N PRO A 283 -10.18 -1.59 0.00
CA PRO A 283 -10.36 -1.66 -1.45
C PRO A 283 -10.99 -0.37 -1.97
N VAL A 284 -10.64 0.03 -3.19
CA VAL A 284 -11.45 0.99 -3.97
C VAL A 284 -12.72 0.27 -4.40
N GLY A 285 -13.87 0.81 -4.02
CA GLY A 285 -15.17 0.21 -4.33
C GLY A 285 -15.55 0.29 -5.82
N ALA A 286 -16.60 -0.44 -6.17
CA ALA A 286 -17.04 -0.61 -7.55
C ALA A 286 -17.80 0.60 -8.15
N ALA A 287 -18.25 1.57 -7.35
CA ALA A 287 -18.71 2.84 -7.90
C ALA A 287 -17.53 3.66 -8.42
N ASN A 288 -16.35 3.54 -7.80
CA ASN A 288 -15.15 4.30 -8.12
C ASN A 288 -14.28 3.68 -9.23
N ILE A 289 -13.92 2.40 -9.11
CA ILE A 289 -13.25 1.65 -10.20
C ILE A 289 -14.05 0.40 -10.49
N ASN A 290 -14.35 0.15 -11.76
CA ASN A 290 -15.08 -1.02 -12.22
C ASN A 290 -14.61 -1.46 -13.62
N SER A 291 -15.14 -2.59 -14.09
CA SER A 291 -14.73 -3.17 -15.39
C SER A 291 -15.04 -2.28 -16.61
N GLU A 292 -15.86 -1.25 -16.47
CA GLU A 292 -16.23 -0.32 -17.56
C GLU A 292 -15.27 0.87 -17.64
N ASN A 293 -14.91 1.48 -16.49
CA ASN A 293 -13.99 2.63 -16.43
C ASN A 293 -12.50 2.28 -16.19
N PHE A 294 -12.16 1.03 -15.80
CA PHE A 294 -10.78 0.60 -15.53
C PHE A 294 -9.78 0.98 -16.62
N GLY A 295 -10.19 0.91 -17.89
CA GLY A 295 -9.32 1.24 -19.03
C GLY A 295 -8.85 2.70 -19.08
N GLU A 296 -9.54 3.63 -18.41
CA GLU A 296 -9.24 5.06 -18.41
C GLU A 296 -8.15 5.42 -17.39
N PHE A 297 -8.04 4.64 -16.31
CA PHE A 297 -7.09 4.90 -15.22
C PHE A 297 -5.70 4.30 -15.46
N PHE A 298 -5.63 3.18 -16.16
CA PHE A 298 -4.37 2.44 -16.33
C PHE A 298 -3.54 2.94 -17.50
N ASP A 299 -2.27 3.23 -17.22
CA ASP A 299 -1.29 3.56 -18.25
C ASP A 299 -0.79 2.27 -18.96
N PRO A 300 -1.06 2.09 -20.27
CA PRO A 300 -0.57 0.95 -21.02
C PRO A 300 0.96 0.91 -21.14
N ALA A 301 1.66 2.02 -20.89
CA ALA A 301 3.12 2.08 -20.91
C ALA A 301 3.77 1.20 -19.83
N ILE A 302 3.11 0.92 -18.70
CA ILE A 302 3.67 0.06 -17.65
C ILE A 302 3.93 -1.37 -18.15
N ALA A 303 3.10 -1.89 -19.04
CA ALA A 303 3.35 -3.20 -19.64
C ALA A 303 4.62 -3.22 -20.52
N ALA A 304 5.06 -2.07 -21.05
CA ALA A 304 6.30 -1.92 -21.79
C ALA A 304 7.52 -1.61 -20.89
N LEU A 305 7.30 -1.21 -19.63
CA LEU A 305 8.34 -1.00 -18.62
C LEU A 305 8.67 -2.28 -17.83
N ALA A 306 7.89 -3.34 -18.01
CA ALA A 306 8.09 -4.65 -17.35
C ALA A 306 9.10 -5.57 -18.03
N GLU A 307 9.72 -5.13 -19.14
CA GLU A 307 11.04 -5.67 -19.54
C GLU A 307 11.99 -5.53 -18.35
N PRO A 308 12.75 -6.56 -17.96
CA PRO A 308 13.46 -6.59 -16.69
C PRO A 308 14.38 -5.38 -16.58
N MET A 309 14.19 -4.57 -15.52
CA MET A 309 15.02 -3.41 -15.22
C MET A 309 16.46 -3.85 -15.00
N GLY A 310 17.22 -3.94 -16.08
CA GLY A 310 18.66 -4.17 -16.02
C GLY A 310 19.32 -3.08 -15.17
N PRO A 311 20.47 -3.35 -14.53
CA PRO A 311 21.11 -2.44 -13.57
C PRO A 311 21.39 -1.02 -14.12
N ALA A 312 21.39 -0.83 -15.45
CA ALA A 312 21.46 0.47 -16.10
C ALA A 312 20.25 1.38 -15.81
N ALA A 313 19.03 0.85 -15.66
CA ALA A 313 17.83 1.64 -15.35
C ALA A 313 17.85 2.12 -13.89
N ALA A 314 18.29 1.26 -12.97
CA ALA A 314 18.55 1.64 -11.58
C ALA A 314 19.69 2.68 -11.47
N ALA A 315 20.76 2.54 -12.26
CA ALA A 315 21.84 3.53 -12.31
C ALA A 315 21.40 4.90 -12.88
N ALA A 316 20.47 4.91 -13.85
CA ALA A 316 19.84 6.15 -14.34
C ALA A 316 18.84 6.76 -13.34
N ALA A 317 18.33 5.96 -12.38
CA ALA A 317 17.58 6.45 -11.24
C ALA A 317 18.46 7.00 -10.11
N ALA A 318 19.63 6.40 -9.90
CA ALA A 318 20.62 6.77 -8.88
C ALA A 318 21.62 7.85 -9.31
N ALA A 319 21.53 8.38 -10.53
CA ALA A 319 22.38 9.48 -11.00
C ALA A 319 22.06 10.77 -10.20
N PRO A 320 23.05 11.42 -9.56
CA PRO A 320 22.81 12.68 -8.88
C PRO A 320 22.40 13.76 -9.88
N ALA A 321 21.43 14.60 -9.51
CA ALA A 321 20.98 15.71 -10.33
C ALA A 321 22.17 16.61 -10.72
N ALA A 322 22.35 16.83 -12.02
CA ALA A 322 23.40 17.71 -12.52
C ALA A 322 23.14 19.15 -12.00
N PRO A 323 24.14 19.81 -11.38
CA PRO A 323 23.89 21.08 -10.72
C PRO A 323 23.73 22.23 -11.73
N GLY A 324 22.54 22.83 -11.72
CA GLY A 324 22.34 24.24 -12.07
C GLY A 324 22.12 24.58 -13.54
N ALA A 325 20.86 24.72 -13.94
CA ALA A 325 20.46 25.53 -15.09
C ALA A 325 19.89 26.89 -14.64
N ALA A 326 20.78 27.83 -14.31
CA ALA A 326 20.43 29.24 -14.14
C ALA A 326 21.66 30.12 -14.46
N GLY A 327 21.57 30.98 -15.47
CA GLY A 327 22.71 31.81 -15.88
C GLY A 327 22.53 32.55 -17.19
N VAL A 328 21.60 33.51 -17.25
CA VAL A 328 21.57 34.50 -18.34
C VAL A 328 22.43 35.70 -17.93
N GLY A 329 23.48 35.99 -18.71
CA GLY A 329 24.18 37.28 -18.70
C GLY A 329 25.32 37.45 -17.68
N GLY A 330 26.48 37.92 -18.15
CA GLY A 330 27.60 38.34 -17.31
C GLY A 330 28.95 38.21 -18.01
N ALA A 331 29.44 39.28 -18.62
CA ALA A 331 30.77 39.32 -19.24
C ALA A 331 31.86 39.64 -18.20
N GLY A 332 33.06 39.05 -18.36
CA GLY A 332 34.24 39.38 -17.56
C GLY A 332 35.37 38.37 -17.75
N GLY A 333 36.50 38.80 -18.32
CA GLY A 333 37.67 37.95 -18.54
C GLY A 333 38.66 37.94 -17.37
N GLY A 334 39.56 36.95 -17.35
CA GLY A 334 40.66 36.85 -16.39
C GLY A 334 41.55 35.64 -16.67
N SER A 335 42.87 35.82 -16.63
CA SER A 335 43.87 34.87 -17.13
C SER A 335 44.71 34.18 -16.02
N GLY A 336 45.13 32.93 -16.26
CA GLY A 336 46.18 32.21 -15.52
C GLY A 336 45.66 31.34 -14.35
N GLY A 337 46.33 30.25 -13.95
CA GLY A 337 47.51 29.57 -14.52
C GLY A 337 48.19 28.62 -13.50
N GLY A 338 48.52 27.38 -13.91
CA GLY A 338 49.21 26.36 -13.10
C GLY A 338 48.35 25.66 -12.01
N GLY A 339 48.65 24.43 -11.56
CA GLY A 339 49.64 23.43 -12.00
C GLY A 339 49.92 22.35 -10.93
N GLY A 340 49.94 21.05 -11.32
CA GLY A 340 50.32 19.91 -10.46
C GLY A 340 49.32 19.49 -9.35
N LEU A 341 49.45 18.36 -8.65
CA LEU A 341 50.37 17.20 -8.78
C LEU A 341 49.88 16.03 -7.86
N LEU A 342 50.10 14.75 -8.24
CA LEU A 342 50.06 13.51 -7.42
C LEU A 342 48.74 13.14 -6.69
N GLY A 343 48.22 11.91 -6.67
CA GLY A 343 48.86 10.59 -6.65
C GLY A 343 48.37 9.79 -5.40
N PRO A 344 47.99 8.50 -5.49
CA PRO A 344 47.25 7.80 -4.42
C PRO A 344 48.15 7.01 -3.45
N LEU A 345 47.58 6.53 -2.33
CA LEU A 345 48.21 5.51 -1.48
C LEU A 345 47.34 4.25 -1.34
N LEU A 346 47.97 3.09 -1.51
CA LEU A 346 47.45 1.73 -1.34
C LEU A 346 47.74 1.18 0.08
N ILE A 347 47.38 -0.10 0.29
CA ILE A 347 47.66 -1.03 1.42
C ILE A 347 46.40 -1.28 2.29
N GLY A 348 45.98 -2.52 2.61
CA GLY A 348 46.43 -3.86 2.16
C GLY A 348 46.37 -4.93 3.26
N GLY A 349 45.81 -6.12 2.94
CA GLY A 349 45.82 -7.36 3.78
C GLY A 349 44.61 -7.53 4.74
N ALA A 350 43.98 -8.69 5.02
CA ALA A 350 44.04 -10.14 4.67
C ALA A 350 44.11 -11.05 5.93
N ILE A 351 43.64 -12.31 5.82
CA ILE A 351 43.63 -13.40 6.85
C ILE A 351 42.54 -13.20 7.94
N GLY A 352 41.76 -14.16 8.48
CA GLY A 352 41.65 -15.63 8.38
C GLY A 352 41.67 -16.30 9.77
N GLY A 353 40.88 -17.32 10.16
CA GLY A 353 39.79 -18.08 9.50
C GLY A 353 39.42 -19.37 10.31
N ILE A 354 38.33 -20.06 9.94
CA ILE A 354 37.85 -21.38 10.47
C ILE A 354 37.31 -21.41 11.93
N GLY A 355 36.14 -22.02 12.15
CA GLY A 355 35.67 -22.41 13.50
C GLY A 355 34.21 -22.88 13.56
N GLY A 356 33.94 -24.17 13.32
CA GLY A 356 32.60 -24.75 13.46
C GLY A 356 32.34 -25.36 14.83
N ALA A 357 31.09 -25.32 15.29
CA ALA A 357 30.63 -26.09 16.44
C ALA A 357 29.24 -26.69 16.15
N ILE A 358 29.16 -28.01 16.20
CA ILE A 358 27.91 -28.78 16.15
C ILE A 358 27.44 -28.93 17.61
N ILE A 359 26.18 -28.62 17.89
CA ILE A 359 25.53 -29.01 19.16
C ILE A 359 24.31 -29.84 18.79
N ALA A 360 24.23 -31.04 19.35
CA ALA A 360 23.12 -31.96 19.20
C ALA A 360 22.31 -32.04 20.50
N GLU A 361 21.03 -32.36 20.32
CA GLU A 361 20.10 -33.01 21.27
C GLU A 361 19.75 -32.35 22.61
N GLY A 362 18.43 -32.20 22.78
CA GLY A 362 17.73 -31.94 24.03
C GLY A 362 16.23 -32.13 23.80
N ASP A 363 15.70 -33.32 24.09
CA ASP A 363 14.29 -33.67 23.89
C ASP A 363 13.34 -32.76 24.71
N PRO A 364 12.12 -32.47 24.22
CA PRO A 364 11.20 -31.55 24.87
C PRO A 364 10.54 -32.16 26.11
N ALA A 365 10.54 -31.40 27.22
CA ALA A 365 9.85 -31.78 28.45
C ALA A 365 8.32 -31.76 28.30
N THR A 366 7.67 -32.83 28.75
CA THR A 366 6.20 -32.94 28.85
C THR A 366 5.63 -32.12 30.02
N PRO A 367 4.43 -31.53 29.91
CA PRO A 367 3.84 -30.72 30.96
C PRO A 367 3.19 -31.57 32.06
N SER A 368 3.36 -31.14 33.32
CA SER A 368 2.68 -31.74 34.47
C SER A 368 1.40 -31.00 34.85
N LYS A 369 0.26 -31.70 34.71
CA LYS A 369 -1.06 -31.51 35.36
C LYS A 369 -1.52 -30.09 35.71
#